data_AF-A0A0H3KS38-F1
#
_entry.id   AF-A0A0H3KS38-F1
#
_cell.length_a   1.000
_cell.length_b   1.000
_cell.length_c   1.000
_cell.angle_alpha   90.00
_cell.angle_beta   90.00
_cell.angle_gamma   90.00
#
_symmetry.space_group_name_H-M   'P 1'
#
loop_
_entity.id
_entity.type
_entity.pdbx_description
1 polymer ?
#
loop_
_entity_poly.entity_id
_entity_poly.type
_entity_poly.pdbx_seq_one_letter_code
_entity_poly.pdbx_strand_id
1 'polypeptide(L)'
;MPTIRYFFELDSSQQLQARALVGDLLPEWHCYLVSGRGEVAQALPLHPIVETGSIKMSTAARAVLASLDRREMEFVIRHAIGDWSELPSTEHLANQLAIAEGGIVTSRFSLDPATWVYVTTQADRCQTHVSVGRVIPANQFPPVARLRPVTSGSART
;
A
#
# COMPACT_ATOMS: atom_id res chain seq x y z
N MET A 1 15.70 15.16 18.82
CA MET A 1 16.21 15.22 17.43
C MET A 1 15.03 15.47 16.52
N PRO A 2 15.18 16.26 15.44
CA PRO A 2 14.12 16.42 14.47
C PRO A 2 13.89 15.10 13.72
N THR A 3 12.63 14.81 13.37
CA THR A 3 12.23 13.58 12.66
C THR A 3 11.35 13.92 11.47
N ILE A 4 11.55 13.21 10.36
CA ILE A 4 10.66 13.30 9.19
C ILE A 4 9.46 12.38 9.43
N ARG A 5 8.25 12.92 9.20
CA ARG A 5 6.97 12.22 9.37
C ARG A 5 6.10 12.40 8.13
N TYR A 6 5.32 11.39 7.78
CA TYR A 6 4.23 11.58 6.82
C TYR A 6 3.07 12.34 7.47
N PHE A 7 2.23 12.98 6.66
CA PHE A 7 1.05 13.70 7.15
C PHE A 7 0.15 12.85 8.06
N PHE A 8 -0.05 11.58 7.72
CA PHE A 8 -0.92 10.67 8.48
C PHE A 8 -0.33 10.23 9.82
N GLU A 9 0.98 10.44 10.05
CA GLU A 9 1.64 10.16 11.33
C GLU A 9 1.59 11.36 12.29
N LEU A 10 1.16 12.53 11.80
CA LEU A 10 1.05 13.74 12.59
C LEU A 10 -0.21 13.72 13.45
N ASP A 11 -0.10 14.23 14.68
CA ASP A 11 -1.27 14.50 15.52
C ASP A 11 -2.14 15.66 14.97
N SER A 12 -3.30 15.90 15.56
CA SER A 12 -4.24 16.93 15.07
C SER A 12 -3.65 18.36 15.08
N SER A 13 -2.82 18.70 16.06
CA SER A 13 -2.17 20.01 16.14
C SER A 13 -1.11 20.16 15.06
N GLN A 14 -0.30 19.11 14.87
CA GLN A 14 0.72 19.04 13.83
C GLN A 14 0.10 19.06 12.43
N GLN A 15 -1.01 18.36 12.21
CA GLN A 15 -1.73 18.39 10.93
C GLN A 15 -2.25 19.80 10.59
N LEU A 16 -2.67 20.58 11.59
CA LEU A 16 -3.07 21.97 11.38
C LEU A 16 -1.87 22.84 10.96
N GLN A 17 -0.73 22.68 11.63
CA GLN A 17 0.52 23.38 11.27
C GLN A 17 0.98 22.99 9.85
N ALA A 18 0.97 21.70 9.54
CA ALA A 18 1.30 21.16 8.23
C ALA A 18 0.45 21.79 7.11
N ARG A 19 -0.88 21.85 7.30
CA ARG A 19 -1.80 22.52 6.36
C ARG A 19 -1.46 23.99 6.16
N ALA A 20 -1.11 24.69 7.24
CA ALA A 20 -0.71 26.11 7.15
C ALA A 20 0.59 26.31 6.34
N LEU A 21 1.52 25.34 6.37
CA LEU A 21 2.77 25.41 5.60
C LEU A 21 2.57 25.21 4.09
N VAL A 22 1.64 24.34 3.70
CA VAL A 22 1.46 23.95 2.29
C VAL A 22 0.36 24.73 1.57
N GLY A 23 -0.50 25.45 2.30
CA GLY A 23 -1.56 26.30 1.73
C GLY A 23 -2.59 25.48 0.95
N ASP A 24 -2.74 25.80 -0.34
CA ASP A 24 -3.71 25.15 -1.24
C ASP A 24 -3.24 23.78 -1.76
N LEU A 25 -1.99 23.39 -1.49
CA LEU A 25 -1.47 22.08 -1.88
C LEU A 25 -2.03 20.99 -0.97
N LEU A 26 -2.09 19.77 -1.51
CA LEU A 26 -2.49 18.59 -0.74
C LEU A 26 -1.42 18.25 0.30
N PRO A 27 -1.73 18.31 1.61
CA PRO A 27 -0.75 18.10 2.66
C PRO A 27 -0.24 16.66 2.72
N GLU A 28 -0.99 15.68 2.23
CA GLU A 28 -0.60 14.28 2.20
C GLU A 28 0.61 14.05 1.29
N TRP A 29 0.77 14.84 0.21
CA TRP A 29 1.90 14.77 -0.73
C TRP A 29 3.17 15.46 -0.23
N HIS A 30 3.29 15.62 1.08
CA HIS A 30 4.47 16.18 1.73
C HIS A 30 4.84 15.32 2.95
N CYS A 31 6.14 15.24 3.22
CA CYS A 31 6.64 14.85 4.52
C CYS A 31 6.96 16.11 5.34
N TYR A 32 6.97 15.97 6.65
CA TYR A 32 7.11 17.09 7.57
C TYR A 32 8.27 16.86 8.52
N LEU A 33 9.12 17.88 8.64
CA LEU A 33 10.17 17.89 9.64
C LEU A 33 9.57 18.33 10.97
N VAL A 34 9.43 17.39 11.91
CA VAL A 34 8.95 17.65 13.26
C VAL A 34 10.14 17.89 14.18
N SER A 35 10.16 19.04 14.86
CA SER A 35 11.22 19.42 15.77
C SER A 35 11.23 18.56 17.05
N GLY A 36 12.30 18.62 17.83
CA GLY A 36 12.34 17.94 19.14
C GLY A 36 11.30 18.44 20.15
N ARG A 37 10.61 19.56 19.86
CA ARG A 37 9.50 20.11 20.65
C ARG A 37 8.13 19.70 20.13
N GLY A 38 8.06 18.90 19.06
CA GLY A 38 6.82 18.46 18.43
C GLY A 38 6.21 19.44 17.43
N GLU A 39 6.91 20.52 17.08
CA GLU A 39 6.46 21.53 16.11
C GLU A 39 6.80 21.12 14.69
N VAL A 40 5.87 21.31 13.75
CA VAL A 40 6.09 21.08 12.32
C VAL A 40 6.85 22.29 11.75
N ALA A 41 8.15 22.10 11.50
CA ALA A 41 9.05 23.16 11.11
C ALA A 41 9.10 23.39 9.59
N GLN A 42 8.91 22.34 8.80
CA GLN A 42 9.06 22.40 7.35
C GLN A 42 8.21 21.33 6.66
N ALA A 43 7.65 21.67 5.51
CA ALA A 43 7.06 20.74 4.55
C ALA A 43 8.07 20.41 3.45
N LEU A 44 8.20 19.13 3.12
CA LEU A 44 9.11 18.58 2.11
C LEU A 44 8.25 17.87 1.06
N PRO A 45 8.21 18.34 -0.20
CA PRO A 45 7.38 17.71 -1.22
C PRO A 45 7.83 16.28 -1.48
N LEU A 46 6.86 15.39 -1.63
CA LEU A 46 7.09 14.03 -2.08
C LEU A 46 7.17 13.99 -3.61
N HIS A 47 8.03 13.12 -4.13
CA HIS A 47 8.23 12.93 -5.56
C HIS A 47 7.79 11.52 -5.97
N PRO A 48 6.58 11.37 -6.55
CA PRO A 48 6.11 10.08 -7.03
C PRO A 48 7.00 9.55 -8.15
N ILE A 49 7.36 8.27 -8.07
CA ILE A 49 8.01 7.51 -9.15
C ILE A 49 7.00 6.60 -9.88
N VAL A 50 5.79 6.47 -9.35
CA VAL A 50 4.65 5.75 -9.95
C VAL A 50 3.43 6.66 -9.97
N GLU A 51 2.86 6.85 -11.16
CA GLU A 51 1.55 7.48 -11.32
C GLU A 51 0.45 6.54 -10.81
N THR A 52 -0.50 7.06 -10.03
CA THR A 52 -1.54 6.24 -9.37
C THR A 52 -2.90 6.27 -10.07
N GLY A 53 -3.09 7.19 -11.02
CA GLY A 53 -4.36 7.37 -11.71
C GLY A 53 -5.55 7.46 -10.74
N SER A 54 -6.63 6.75 -11.05
CA SER A 54 -7.80 6.68 -10.18
C SER A 54 -7.66 5.59 -9.10
N ILE A 55 -7.82 5.99 -7.84
CA ILE A 55 -7.74 5.06 -6.69
C ILE A 55 -9.07 4.32 -6.54
N LYS A 56 -9.01 2.99 -6.51
CA LYS A 56 -10.15 2.09 -6.33
C LYS A 56 -9.99 1.27 -5.06
N MET A 57 -11.05 1.22 -4.25
CA MET A 57 -11.09 0.43 -3.02
C MET A 57 -12.52 -0.04 -2.74
N SER A 58 -12.67 -1.30 -2.33
CA SER A 58 -13.97 -1.85 -1.95
C SER A 58 -14.48 -1.26 -0.62
N THR A 59 -15.79 -1.29 -0.41
CA THR A 59 -16.39 -0.87 0.86
C THR A 59 -15.92 -1.71 2.04
N ALA A 60 -15.71 -3.01 1.83
CA ALA A 60 -15.17 -3.92 2.84
C ALA A 60 -13.73 -3.58 3.23
N ALA A 61 -12.85 -3.32 2.25
CA ALA A 61 -11.48 -2.89 2.51
C ALA A 61 -11.45 -1.56 3.28
N ARG A 62 -12.29 -0.59 2.87
CA ARG A 62 -12.45 0.69 3.57
C ARG A 62 -12.86 0.52 5.03
N ALA A 63 -13.83 -0.36 5.30
CA ALA A 63 -14.30 -0.62 6.65
C ALA A 63 -13.19 -1.20 7.54
N VAL A 64 -12.35 -2.09 7.00
CA VAL A 64 -11.21 -2.64 7.76
C VAL A 64 -10.20 -1.54 8.08
N LEU A 65 -9.80 -0.71 7.12
CA LEU A 65 -8.88 0.41 7.39
C LEU A 65 -9.44 1.37 8.43
N ALA A 66 -10.71 1.75 8.31
CA ALA A 66 -11.36 2.66 9.26
C ALA A 66 -11.42 2.07 10.68
N SER A 67 -11.65 0.76 10.83
CA SER A 67 -11.63 0.09 12.13
C SER A 67 -10.28 0.12 12.84
N LEU A 68 -9.21 0.40 12.10
CA LEU A 68 -7.84 0.52 12.59
C LEU A 68 -7.36 1.98 12.63
N ASP A 69 -8.26 2.95 12.40
CA ASP A 69 -7.95 4.38 12.26
C ASP A 69 -6.91 4.68 11.17
N ARG A 70 -6.94 3.90 10.08
CA ARG A 70 -6.07 4.06 8.92
C ARG A 70 -6.87 4.51 7.70
N ARG A 71 -6.18 5.11 6.73
CA ARG A 71 -6.76 5.59 5.47
C ARG A 71 -6.01 5.02 4.29
N GLU A 72 -6.67 4.85 3.15
CA GLU A 72 -6.05 4.32 1.93
C GLU A 72 -4.87 5.17 1.44
N MET A 73 -4.97 6.49 1.64
CA MET A 73 -4.02 7.45 1.10
C MET A 73 -2.61 7.27 1.68
N GLU A 74 -2.52 6.81 2.94
CA GLU A 74 -1.25 6.44 3.55
C GLU A 74 -0.48 5.43 2.69
N PHE A 75 -1.16 4.35 2.28
CA PHE A 75 -0.54 3.26 1.53
C PHE A 75 -0.32 3.63 0.07
N VAL A 76 -1.22 4.41 -0.51
CA VAL A 76 -1.09 4.91 -1.90
C VAL A 76 0.12 5.81 -2.05
N ILE A 77 0.37 6.71 -1.09
CA ILE A 77 1.50 7.64 -1.15
C ILE A 77 2.81 6.90 -1.01
N ARG A 78 2.92 6.00 -0.02
CA ARG A 78 4.10 5.14 0.15
C ARG A 78 4.37 4.32 -1.10
N HIS A 79 3.33 3.73 -1.70
CA HIS A 79 3.41 3.02 -2.97
C HIS A 79 3.96 3.92 -4.09
N ALA A 80 3.41 5.12 -4.25
CA ALA A 80 3.72 6.04 -5.33
C ALA A 80 5.17 6.55 -5.30
N ILE A 81 5.74 6.76 -4.11
CA ILE A 81 7.12 7.28 -3.94
C ILE A 81 8.18 6.18 -3.87
N GLY A 82 7.78 4.90 -3.95
CA GLY A 82 8.71 3.79 -3.82
C GLY A 82 9.08 3.42 -2.38
N ASP A 83 8.36 3.92 -1.38
CA ASP A 83 8.49 3.42 -0.01
C ASP A 83 7.80 2.06 0.09
N TRP A 84 8.54 1.03 -0.29
CA TRP A 84 8.11 -0.37 -0.26
C TRP A 84 8.86 -1.17 0.81
N SER A 85 9.13 -0.56 1.97
CA SER A 85 10.04 -1.10 3.00
C SER A 85 9.73 -2.55 3.45
N GLU A 86 8.48 -2.98 3.32
CA GLU A 86 7.96 -4.30 3.71
C GLU A 86 8.09 -5.36 2.61
N LEU A 87 8.54 -4.97 1.41
CA LEU A 87 8.82 -5.88 0.30
C LEU A 87 10.25 -6.45 0.39
N PRO A 88 10.47 -7.73 0.05
CA PRO A 88 11.80 -8.26 -0.15
C PRO A 88 12.49 -7.61 -1.36
N SER A 89 13.81 -7.66 -1.40
CA SER A 89 14.61 -7.04 -2.47
C SER A 89 14.26 -7.53 -3.88
N THR A 90 13.83 -8.79 -4.02
CA THR A 90 13.36 -9.36 -5.29
C THR A 90 12.09 -8.69 -5.80
N GLU A 91 11.15 -8.34 -4.91
CA GLU A 91 9.92 -7.63 -5.26
C GLU A 91 10.18 -6.14 -5.53
N HIS A 92 11.15 -5.53 -4.83
CA HIS A 92 11.64 -4.18 -5.19
C HIS A 92 12.17 -4.13 -6.61
N LEU A 93 13.03 -5.08 -6.99
CA LEU A 93 13.59 -5.15 -8.35
C LEU A 93 12.48 -5.39 -9.39
N ALA A 94 11.52 -6.26 -9.08
CA ALA A 94 10.37 -6.50 -9.96
C ALA A 94 9.56 -5.22 -10.21
N ASN A 95 9.34 -4.40 -9.18
CA ASN A 95 8.67 -3.10 -9.34
C ASN A 95 9.51 -2.11 -10.15
N GLN A 96 10.83 -2.06 -9.96
CA GLN A 96 11.71 -1.21 -10.76
C GLN A 96 11.65 -1.60 -12.25
N LEU A 97 11.68 -2.90 -12.54
CA LEU A 97 11.53 -3.42 -13.90
C LEU A 97 10.14 -3.07 -14.45
N ALA A 98 9.09 -3.25 -13.67
CA ALA A 98 7.72 -2.90 -14.07
C ALA A 98 7.55 -1.40 -14.35
N ILE A 99 8.27 -0.52 -13.65
CA ILE A 99 8.28 0.92 -13.95
C ILE A 99 8.96 1.17 -15.29
N ALA A 100 10.11 0.55 -15.54
CA ALA A 100 10.87 0.73 -16.78
C ALA A 100 10.19 0.12 -18.02
N GLU A 101 9.52 -1.02 -17.87
CA GLU A 101 8.96 -1.81 -18.98
C GLU A 101 7.45 -1.67 -19.13
N GLY A 102 6.79 -0.83 -18.32
CA GLY A 102 5.33 -0.66 -18.36
C GLY A 102 4.55 -1.86 -17.80
N GLY A 103 5.10 -2.55 -16.80
CA GLY A 103 4.46 -3.63 -16.06
C GLY A 103 3.58 -3.15 -14.90
N ILE A 104 2.92 -4.08 -14.21
CA ILE A 104 2.13 -3.80 -13.00
C ILE A 104 3.08 -3.56 -11.81
N VAL A 105 2.86 -2.49 -11.04
CA VAL A 105 3.60 -2.23 -9.80
C VAL A 105 2.76 -2.68 -8.61
N THR A 106 3.35 -3.43 -7.68
CA THR A 106 2.65 -3.93 -6.49
C THR A 106 3.44 -3.68 -5.21
N SER A 107 2.79 -3.20 -4.17
CA SER A 107 3.34 -3.12 -2.82
C SER A 107 2.37 -3.72 -1.80
N ARG A 108 2.91 -4.12 -0.64
CA ARG A 108 2.11 -4.57 0.49
C ARG A 108 2.64 -3.98 1.80
N PHE A 109 1.74 -3.71 2.74
CA PHE A 109 2.03 -3.07 4.01
C PHE A 109 1.36 -3.83 5.14
N SER A 110 2.07 -4.11 6.23
CA SER A 110 1.50 -4.82 7.37
C SER A 110 0.67 -3.83 8.20
N LEU A 111 -0.56 -4.23 8.52
CA LEU A 111 -1.39 -3.55 9.52
C LEU A 111 -1.18 -4.19 10.91
N ASP A 112 -1.13 -5.51 10.92
CA ASP A 112 -0.86 -6.37 12.07
C ASP A 112 -0.26 -7.71 11.57
N PRO A 113 0.09 -8.66 12.45
CA PRO A 113 0.69 -9.94 12.04
C PRO A 113 -0.14 -10.78 11.04
N ALA A 114 -1.45 -10.59 11.01
CA ALA A 114 -2.38 -11.34 10.17
C ALA A 114 -3.04 -10.49 9.07
N THR A 115 -2.96 -9.16 9.10
CA THR A 115 -3.64 -8.27 8.16
C THR A 115 -2.66 -7.44 7.34
N TRP A 116 -2.87 -7.40 6.02
CA TRP A 116 -2.03 -6.69 5.06
C TRP A 116 -2.87 -5.80 4.15
N VAL A 117 -2.35 -4.62 3.83
CA VAL A 117 -2.83 -3.79 2.72
C VAL A 117 -2.00 -4.12 1.50
N TYR A 118 -2.66 -4.26 0.34
CA TYR A 118 -2.02 -4.40 -0.95
C TYR A 118 -2.40 -3.21 -1.81
N VAL A 119 -1.41 -2.60 -2.46
CA VAL A 119 -1.58 -1.50 -3.40
C VAL A 119 -1.00 -1.92 -4.74
N THR A 120 -1.83 -1.93 -5.77
CA THR A 120 -1.45 -2.39 -7.11
C THR A 120 -1.81 -1.34 -8.15
N THR A 121 -0.82 -0.85 -8.88
CA THR A 121 -1.02 0.09 -9.99
C THR A 121 -0.93 -0.66 -11.31
N GLN A 122 -1.98 -0.54 -12.13
CA GLN A 122 -2.06 -1.21 -13.42
C GLN A 122 -0.98 -0.72 -14.40
N ALA A 123 -0.66 -1.54 -15.39
CA ALA A 123 0.38 -1.28 -16.40
C ALA A 123 0.20 0.08 -17.11
N ASP A 124 -1.04 0.45 -17.39
CA ASP A 124 -1.41 1.72 -18.05
C ASP A 124 -1.38 2.94 -17.11
N ARG A 125 -1.11 2.74 -15.81
CA ARG A 125 -1.11 3.76 -14.75
C ARG A 125 -2.43 4.50 -14.56
N CYS A 126 -3.53 4.04 -15.18
CA CYS A 126 -4.83 4.68 -15.08
C CYS A 126 -5.55 4.36 -13.75
N GLN A 127 -5.17 3.25 -13.09
CA GLN A 127 -5.84 2.78 -11.89
C GLN A 127 -4.88 2.18 -10.88
N THR A 128 -5.06 2.59 -9.61
CA THR A 128 -4.45 1.98 -8.44
C THR A 128 -5.54 1.33 -7.60
N HIS A 129 -5.38 0.03 -7.33
CA HIS A 129 -6.29 -0.73 -6.48
C HIS A 129 -5.70 -0.87 -5.08
N VAL A 130 -6.50 -0.55 -4.07
CA VAL A 130 -6.20 -0.78 -2.67
C VAL A 130 -7.10 -1.90 -2.17
N SER A 131 -6.49 -2.95 -1.64
CA SER A 131 -7.21 -4.09 -1.06
C SER A 131 -6.60 -4.48 0.29
N VAL A 132 -7.41 -5.17 1.11
CA VAL A 132 -6.97 -5.67 2.40
C VAL A 132 -7.10 -7.18 2.40
N GLY A 133 -6.00 -7.87 2.68
CA GLY A 133 -5.95 -9.31 2.84
C GLY A 133 -5.73 -9.71 4.29
N ARG A 134 -6.19 -10.92 4.63
CA ARG A 134 -5.94 -11.55 5.93
C ARG A 134 -5.30 -12.90 5.73
N VAL A 135 -4.34 -13.24 6.58
CA VAL A 135 -3.76 -14.57 6.66
C VAL A 135 -4.85 -15.51 7.15
N ILE A 136 -5.20 -16.49 6.31
CA ILE A 136 -6.10 -17.58 6.70
C ILE A 136 -5.23 -18.71 7.26
N PRO A 137 -5.41 -19.11 8.52
CA PRO A 137 -4.72 -20.26 9.08
C PRO A 137 -4.94 -21.52 8.23
N ALA A 138 -3.91 -22.35 8.06
CA ALA A 138 -3.98 -23.53 7.19
C ALA A 138 -5.11 -24.50 7.56
N ASN A 139 -5.48 -24.58 8.85
CA ASN A 139 -6.57 -25.41 9.35
C ASN A 139 -7.98 -24.83 9.09
N GLN A 140 -8.08 -23.60 8.60
CA GLN A 140 -9.32 -22.93 8.23
C GLN A 140 -9.54 -22.89 6.71
N PHE A 141 -8.55 -23.33 5.93
CA PHE A 141 -8.71 -23.46 4.48
C PHE A 141 -9.57 -24.70 4.18
N PRO A 142 -10.60 -24.60 3.31
CA PRO A 142 -11.37 -25.76 2.92
C PRO A 142 -10.45 -26.80 2.25
N PRO A 143 -10.69 -28.10 2.45
CA PRO A 143 -9.86 -29.13 1.83
C PRO A 143 -9.87 -28.98 0.31
N VAL A 144 -8.69 -28.85 -0.29
CA VAL A 144 -8.56 -28.82 -1.75
C VAL A 144 -8.87 -30.21 -2.27
N ALA A 145 -10.00 -30.37 -2.96
CA ALA A 145 -10.36 -31.61 -3.62
C ALA A 145 -9.28 -31.96 -4.66
N ARG A 146 -8.44 -32.96 -4.38
CA ARG A 146 -7.56 -33.51 -5.41
C ARG A 146 -8.41 -34.27 -6.39
N LEU A 147 -8.51 -33.77 -7.63
CA LEU A 147 -9.07 -34.53 -8.74
C LEU A 147 -8.31 -35.86 -8.83
N ARG A 148 -9.04 -36.99 -8.72
CA ARG A 148 -8.42 -38.31 -8.91
C ARG A 148 -7.96 -38.41 -10.36
N PRO A 149 -6.75 -38.93 -10.63
CA PRO A 149 -6.35 -39.22 -12.00
C PRO A 149 -7.35 -40.20 -12.61
N VAL A 150 -7.85 -39.88 -13.80
CA VAL A 150 -8.69 -40.78 -14.59
C VAL A 150 -7.86 -42.03 -14.88
N THR A 151 -8.22 -43.15 -14.26
CA THR A 151 -7.68 -44.45 -14.67
C THR A 151 -8.24 -44.74 -16.05
N SER A 152 -7.43 -44.54 -17.08
CA SER A 152 -7.70 -45.05 -18.42
C SER A 152 -7.79 -46.57 -18.33
N GLY A 153 -9.03 -47.08 -18.40
CA GLY A 153 -9.29 -48.50 -18.49
C GLY A 153 -8.60 -49.06 -19.73
N SER A 154 -7.64 -49.95 -19.51
CA SER A 154 -7.08 -50.81 -20.54
C SER A 154 -8.19 -51.75 -21.04
N ALA A 155 -8.79 -51.43 -22.18
CA ALA A 155 -9.57 -52.39 -22.93
C ALA A 155 -8.58 -53.29 -23.70
N ARG A 156 -8.30 -54.47 -23.12
CA ARG A 156 -7.88 -55.64 -23.90
C ARG A 156 -9.12 -56.24 -24.54
N THR A 157 -9.11 -56.33 -25.86
CA THR A 157 -9.51 -57.51 -26.64
C THR A 157 -9.03 -57.30 -28.07
#